data_AF-A0ABD3WES6-F1
#
_entry.id   AF-A0ABD3WES6-F1
#
_cell.length_a   1.000
_cell.length_b   1.000
_cell.length_c   1.000
_cell.angle_alpha   90.00
_cell.angle_beta   90.00
_cell.angle_gamma   90.00
#
_symmetry.space_group_name_H-M   'P 1'
#
loop_
_entity.id
_entity.type
_entity.pdbx_description
1 polymer ?
#
loop_
_entity_poly.entity_id
_entity_poly.type
_entity_poly.pdbx_seq_one_letter_code
_entity_poly.pdbx_strand_id
1 'polypeptide(L)'
;MSADKFIKQRSAPVDPFDPEKYIDAFYSNVAWHNDAEDSMKFFQDCLLEAFKEGTGLMSMEERQDLLREKVRNIVFCDITQPNPTASTVVDGVTFDAITCSNCLEVASFTLDDYAQSVRNICTLLKPGGYFVLEGCLEISFYRLGDQLYECYPIKENDLQDIVQKAGLEIISMKVLNYTPRPEEYYYTDCESVFAIVARKV
;
A
#
# COMPACT_ATOMS: atom_id res chain seq x y z
N MET A 1 14.10 -18.33 -17.38
CA MET A 1 15.18 -17.38 -17.01
C MET A 1 15.42 -17.55 -15.52
N SER A 2 16.62 -17.96 -15.07
CA SER A 2 16.81 -18.36 -13.65
C SER A 2 16.87 -17.16 -12.70
N ALA A 3 16.44 -17.40 -11.45
CA ALA A 3 16.40 -16.43 -10.34
C ALA A 3 17.75 -15.72 -10.09
N ASP A 4 18.86 -16.35 -10.46
CA ASP A 4 20.22 -15.82 -10.24
C ASP A 4 20.57 -14.59 -11.09
N LYS A 5 19.84 -14.34 -12.18
CA LYS A 5 20.09 -13.16 -13.03
C LYS A 5 19.48 -11.88 -12.46
N PHE A 6 18.47 -12.00 -11.59
CA PHE A 6 17.67 -10.87 -11.10
C PHE A 6 18.24 -10.27 -9.80
N ILE A 7 18.86 -11.07 -8.93
CA ILE A 7 19.51 -10.61 -7.69
C ILE A 7 20.65 -9.60 -7.98
N LYS A 8 21.31 -9.69 -9.14
CA LYS A 8 22.45 -8.82 -9.50
C LYS A 8 22.08 -7.43 -10.02
N GLN A 9 20.81 -7.16 -10.35
CA GLN A 9 20.41 -5.85 -10.88
C GLN A 9 20.12 -4.81 -9.79
N ARG A 10 19.95 -5.22 -8.52
CA ARG A 10 19.71 -4.33 -7.38
C ARG A 10 20.97 -3.90 -6.61
N SER A 11 22.15 -4.37 -7.00
CA SER A 11 23.44 -3.94 -6.44
C SER A 11 24.09 -2.75 -7.17
N ALA A 12 23.43 -2.20 -8.19
CA ALA A 12 23.83 -0.92 -8.77
C ALA A 12 23.47 0.20 -7.77
N PRO A 13 24.27 1.28 -7.66
CA PRO A 13 23.87 2.43 -6.87
C PRO A 13 22.55 2.96 -7.42
N VAL A 14 21.49 2.78 -6.64
CA VAL A 14 20.22 3.44 -6.89
C VAL A 14 20.47 4.91 -6.62
N ASP A 15 20.15 5.79 -7.57
CA ASP A 15 20.11 7.22 -7.29
C ASP A 15 19.29 7.44 -6.00
N PRO A 16 19.68 8.37 -5.12
CA PRO A 16 18.90 8.68 -3.92
C PRO A 16 17.43 8.90 -4.32
N PHE A 17 16.51 8.28 -3.59
CA PHE A 17 15.08 8.47 -3.83
C PHE A 17 14.74 9.96 -3.79
N ASP A 18 14.26 10.49 -4.91
CA ASP A 18 13.82 11.87 -5.06
C ASP A 18 12.28 11.90 -5.01
N PRO A 19 11.68 12.33 -3.89
CA PRO A 19 10.23 12.32 -3.73
C PRO A 19 9.52 13.33 -4.65
N GLU A 20 10.15 14.46 -4.99
CA GLU A 20 9.54 15.46 -5.88
C GLU A 20 9.46 14.90 -7.30
N LYS A 21 10.58 14.33 -7.79
CA LYS A 21 10.62 13.67 -9.10
C LYS A 21 9.65 12.49 -9.17
N TYR A 22 9.51 11.72 -8.09
CA TYR A 22 8.54 10.63 -8.01
C TYR A 22 7.11 11.14 -8.15
N ILE A 23 6.74 12.16 -7.36
CA ILE A 23 5.40 12.77 -7.37
C ILE A 23 5.11 13.37 -8.75
N ASP A 24 6.04 14.11 -9.33
CA ASP A 24 5.88 14.69 -10.67
C ASP A 24 5.69 13.61 -11.74
N ALA A 25 6.48 12.53 -11.70
CA ALA A 25 6.33 11.41 -12.63
C ALA A 25 4.98 10.69 -12.47
N PHE A 26 4.50 10.55 -11.23
CA PHE A 26 3.22 9.92 -10.93
C PHE A 26 2.03 10.77 -11.45
N TYR A 27 2.00 12.06 -11.12
CA TYR A 27 0.88 12.96 -11.47
C TYR A 27 0.95 13.56 -12.87
N SER A 28 2.07 13.48 -13.58
CA SER A 28 2.14 13.92 -15.00
C SER A 28 1.52 12.91 -15.97
N ASN A 29 1.20 11.70 -15.53
CA ASN A 29 0.73 10.63 -16.40
C ASN A 29 -0.80 10.53 -16.43
N VAL A 30 -1.40 11.06 -17.50
CA VAL A 30 -2.85 11.17 -17.72
C VAL A 30 -3.56 9.81 -17.72
N ALA A 31 -2.87 8.71 -18.09
CA ALA A 31 -3.46 7.37 -18.12
C ALA A 31 -3.91 6.90 -16.72
N TRP A 32 -3.22 7.33 -15.66
CA TRP A 32 -3.57 6.97 -14.28
C TRP A 32 -4.80 7.72 -13.75
N HIS A 33 -5.17 8.86 -14.34
CA HIS A 33 -6.13 9.77 -13.73
C HIS A 33 -7.58 9.25 -13.80
N ASN A 34 -7.93 8.50 -14.85
CA ASN A 34 -9.30 7.99 -15.01
C ASN A 34 -9.57 6.79 -14.09
N ASP A 35 -8.63 5.85 -13.96
CA ASP A 35 -8.83 4.65 -13.13
C ASP A 35 -8.51 4.91 -11.65
N ALA A 36 -7.68 5.91 -11.35
CA ALA A 36 -7.52 6.39 -9.98
C ALA A 36 -8.84 6.86 -9.39
N GLU A 37 -9.75 7.45 -10.20
CA GLU A 37 -11.06 7.86 -9.70
C GLU A 37 -11.92 6.65 -9.29
N ASP A 38 -11.93 5.59 -10.10
CA ASP A 38 -12.66 4.35 -9.83
C ASP A 38 -12.05 3.56 -8.65
N SER A 39 -10.72 3.45 -8.60
CA SER A 39 -10.04 2.76 -7.49
C SER A 39 -10.20 3.53 -6.17
N MET A 40 -10.01 4.86 -6.17
CA MET A 40 -10.18 5.68 -4.97
C MET A 40 -11.63 5.66 -4.48
N LYS A 41 -12.60 5.69 -5.39
CA LYS A 41 -14.01 5.53 -5.03
C LYS A 41 -14.26 4.15 -4.42
N PHE A 42 -13.73 3.09 -5.02
CA PHE A 42 -13.83 1.74 -4.50
C PHE A 42 -13.27 1.64 -3.07
N PHE A 43 -12.07 2.18 -2.82
CA PHE A 43 -11.47 2.19 -1.48
C PHE A 43 -12.33 2.98 -0.48
N GLN A 44 -12.83 4.16 -0.87
CA GLN A 44 -13.70 4.96 -0.02
C GLN A 44 -14.99 4.21 0.33
N ASP A 45 -15.64 3.56 -0.64
CA ASP A 45 -16.85 2.77 -0.42
C ASP A 45 -16.59 1.60 0.54
N CYS A 46 -15.44 0.92 0.40
CA CYS A 46 -15.03 -0.17 1.30
C CYS A 46 -14.87 0.31 2.75
N LEU A 47 -14.26 1.48 2.95
CA LEU A 47 -14.08 2.07 4.29
C LEU A 47 -15.43 2.47 4.90
N LEU A 48 -16.31 3.11 4.12
CA LEU A 48 -17.65 3.48 4.57
C LEU A 48 -18.48 2.25 4.96
N GLU A 49 -18.40 1.17 4.19
CA GLU A 49 -19.09 -0.10 4.50
C GLU A 49 -18.53 -0.72 5.80
N ALA A 50 -17.20 -0.76 5.95
CA ALA A 50 -16.55 -1.41 7.08
C ALA A 50 -16.77 -0.67 8.40
N PHE A 51 -16.62 0.66 8.42
CA PHE A 51 -16.78 1.47 9.63
C PHE A 51 -18.22 1.92 9.89
N LYS A 52 -19.08 1.87 8.87
CA LYS A 52 -20.47 2.37 8.92
C LYS A 52 -20.58 3.84 9.35
N GLU A 53 -19.50 4.59 9.16
CA GLU A 53 -19.33 5.99 9.53
C GLU A 53 -18.52 6.70 8.43
N GLY A 54 -18.75 8.01 8.26
CA GLY A 54 -17.98 8.81 7.31
C GLY A 54 -18.52 10.22 7.11
N THR A 55 -17.62 11.15 6.78
CA THR A 55 -17.93 12.57 6.58
C THR A 55 -18.45 12.81 5.16
N GLY A 56 -19.65 12.29 4.87
CA GLY A 56 -20.32 12.42 3.58
C GLY A 56 -20.72 13.84 3.16
N LEU A 57 -20.25 14.88 3.88
CA LEU A 57 -20.67 16.28 3.72
C LEU A 57 -19.52 17.28 3.49
N MET A 58 -18.25 16.84 3.51
CA MET A 58 -17.12 17.75 3.29
C MET A 58 -16.79 17.87 1.79
N SER A 59 -16.61 19.12 1.33
CA SER A 59 -15.99 19.45 0.04
C SER A 59 -14.54 18.97 -0.01
N MET A 60 -13.96 18.91 -1.23
CA MET A 60 -12.56 18.51 -1.40
C MET A 60 -11.58 19.49 -0.74
N GLU A 61 -11.88 20.79 -0.77
CA GLU A 61 -11.08 21.81 -0.10
C GLU A 61 -11.07 21.61 1.43
N GLU A 62 -12.24 21.40 2.03
CA GLU A 62 -12.36 21.11 3.47
C GLU A 62 -11.62 19.82 3.86
N ARG A 63 -11.67 18.77 3.02
CA ARG A 63 -10.92 17.53 3.23
C ARG A 63 -9.41 17.76 3.20
N GLN A 64 -8.92 18.55 2.25
CA GLN A 64 -7.49 18.87 2.13
C GLN A 64 -7.00 19.67 3.33
N ASP A 65 -7.74 20.69 3.77
CA ASP A 65 -7.36 21.51 4.91
C ASP A 65 -7.40 20.73 6.22
N LEU A 66 -8.43 19.89 6.40
CA LEU A 66 -8.49 18.99 7.54
C LEU A 66 -7.31 18.00 7.54
N LEU A 67 -6.95 17.44 6.38
CA LEU A 67 -5.79 16.55 6.28
C LEU A 67 -4.51 17.27 6.70
N ARG A 68 -4.26 18.48 6.18
CA ARG A 68 -3.10 19.31 6.56
C ARG A 68 -3.08 19.63 8.05
N GLU A 69 -4.23 19.90 8.66
CA GLU A 69 -4.36 20.16 10.10
C GLU A 69 -4.04 18.89 10.94
N LYS A 70 -4.47 17.71 10.49
CA LYS A 70 -4.36 16.45 11.23
C LYS A 70 -3.00 15.77 11.09
N VAL A 71 -2.28 15.97 9.99
CA VAL A 71 -0.91 15.44 9.82
C VAL A 71 0.01 16.13 10.82
N ARG A 72 0.63 15.34 11.71
CA ARG A 72 1.52 15.86 12.77
C ARG A 72 3.00 15.68 12.48
N ASN A 73 3.36 14.59 11.79
CA ASN A 73 4.74 14.23 11.51
C ASN A 73 4.84 13.55 10.14
N ILE A 74 5.97 13.75 9.48
CA ILE A 74 6.42 12.96 8.33
C ILE A 74 7.73 12.31 8.76
N VAL A 75 7.79 10.99 8.71
CA VAL A 75 8.91 10.22 9.27
C VAL A 75 9.40 9.17 8.29
N PHE A 76 10.67 8.81 8.42
CA PHE A 76 11.21 7.64 7.73
C PHE A 76 10.56 6.36 8.29
N CYS A 77 10.23 5.41 7.41
CA CYS A 77 9.66 4.14 7.80
C CYS A 77 10.28 3.04 6.94
N ASP A 78 10.79 2.00 7.57
CA ASP A 78 11.28 0.80 6.88
C ASP A 78 10.55 -0.44 7.42
N ILE A 79 9.53 -0.86 6.68
CA ILE A 79 8.66 -2.00 7.03
C ILE A 79 9.39 -3.35 7.05
N THR A 80 10.60 -3.43 6.47
CA THR A 80 11.43 -4.63 6.53
C THR A 80 12.08 -4.82 7.90
N GLN A 81 12.17 -3.76 8.70
CA GLN A 81 12.75 -3.79 10.04
C GLN A 81 11.72 -4.21 11.10
N PRO A 82 12.14 -4.95 12.15
CA PRO A 82 11.26 -5.34 13.27
C PRO A 82 10.59 -4.16 13.98
N ASN A 83 11.26 -3.00 14.00
CA ASN A 83 10.69 -1.73 14.44
C ASN A 83 10.79 -0.72 13.28
N PRO A 84 9.72 -0.57 12.47
CA PRO A 84 9.77 0.26 11.26
C PRO A 84 10.09 1.74 11.50
N THR A 85 9.95 2.25 12.73
CA THR A 85 10.07 3.67 13.07
C THR A 85 11.19 3.99 14.08
N ALA A 86 12.11 3.04 14.33
CA ALA A 86 13.11 3.09 15.40
C ALA A 86 13.99 4.36 15.47
N SER A 87 14.19 5.06 14.36
CA SER A 87 15.04 6.26 14.26
C SER A 87 14.25 7.56 14.12
N THR A 88 13.00 7.58 14.58
CA THR A 88 12.08 8.69 14.33
C THR A 88 11.47 9.23 15.62
N VAL A 89 10.80 10.39 15.51
CA VAL A 89 10.06 10.99 16.64
C VAL A 89 8.86 10.17 17.10
N VAL A 90 8.46 9.12 16.37
CA VAL A 90 7.35 8.22 16.71
C VAL A 90 7.84 6.83 17.14
N ASP A 91 9.12 6.67 17.47
CA ASP A 91 9.64 5.41 18.01
C ASP A 91 8.90 5.02 19.31
N GLY A 92 8.56 3.74 19.44
CA GLY A 92 7.79 3.19 20.55
C GLY A 92 6.33 3.62 20.62
N VAL A 93 5.84 4.44 19.68
CA VAL A 93 4.44 4.83 19.61
C VAL A 93 3.62 3.74 18.94
N THR A 94 2.50 3.37 19.56
CA THR A 94 1.49 2.50 18.97
C THR A 94 0.25 3.29 18.54
N PHE A 95 -0.37 2.89 17.44
CA PHE A 95 -1.49 3.58 16.82
C PHE A 95 -2.81 2.84 17.03
N ASP A 96 -3.91 3.59 17.05
CA ASP A 96 -5.28 3.05 17.09
C ASP A 96 -5.71 2.50 15.72
N ALA A 97 -5.16 3.06 14.64
CA ALA A 97 -5.34 2.58 13.28
C ALA A 97 -4.07 2.82 12.46
N ILE A 98 -3.80 1.93 11.50
CA ILE A 98 -2.75 2.06 10.50
C ILE A 98 -3.36 1.82 9.14
N THR A 99 -3.07 2.69 8.18
CA THR A 99 -3.37 2.48 6.77
C THR A 99 -2.08 2.21 5.99
N CYS A 100 -2.12 1.29 5.04
CA CYS A 100 -1.01 0.96 4.16
C CYS A 100 -1.56 0.80 2.74
N SER A 101 -0.98 1.50 1.78
CA SER A 101 -1.50 1.59 0.41
C SER A 101 -0.39 1.32 -0.60
N ASN A 102 -0.54 0.27 -1.41
CA ASN A 102 0.37 -0.12 -2.49
C ASN A 102 1.86 -0.23 -2.08
N CYS A 103 2.12 -0.60 -0.83
CA CYS A 103 3.48 -0.56 -0.26
C CYS A 103 4.07 -1.96 -0.10
N LEU A 104 3.29 -2.94 0.36
CA LEU A 104 3.80 -4.26 0.74
C LEU A 104 4.26 -5.07 -0.47
N GLU A 105 3.49 -5.06 -1.56
CA GLU A 105 3.83 -5.73 -2.81
C GLU A 105 5.08 -5.14 -3.45
N VAL A 106 5.32 -3.84 -3.31
CA VAL A 106 6.51 -3.16 -3.87
C VAL A 106 7.75 -3.39 -3.01
N ALA A 107 7.58 -3.52 -1.69
CA ALA A 107 8.67 -3.69 -0.74
C ALA A 107 9.11 -5.15 -0.53
N SER A 108 8.38 -6.11 -1.09
CA SER A 108 8.59 -7.55 -0.85
C SER A 108 9.18 -8.25 -2.09
N PHE A 109 9.97 -9.29 -1.86
CA PHE A 109 10.51 -10.15 -2.94
C PHE A 109 10.03 -11.59 -2.85
N THR A 110 9.52 -11.98 -1.69
CA THR A 110 9.02 -13.31 -1.39
C THR A 110 7.75 -13.23 -0.55
N LEU A 111 7.05 -14.35 -0.44
CA LEU A 111 5.90 -14.49 0.46
C LEU A 111 6.30 -14.19 1.92
N ASP A 112 7.50 -14.64 2.32
CA ASP A 112 8.01 -14.46 3.66
C ASP A 112 8.35 -12.99 3.96
N ASP A 113 8.88 -12.24 2.98
CA ASP A 113 9.12 -10.80 3.13
C ASP A 113 7.81 -10.04 3.32
N TYR A 114 6.79 -10.38 2.54
CA TYR A 114 5.45 -9.79 2.64
C TYR A 114 4.85 -10.10 4.02
N ALA A 115 4.88 -11.37 4.42
CA ALA A 115 4.37 -11.81 5.71
C ALA A 115 5.10 -11.15 6.88
N GLN A 116 6.43 -11.01 6.79
CA GLN A 116 7.23 -10.36 7.82
C GLN A 116 6.95 -8.87 7.91
N SER A 117 6.77 -8.19 6.78
CA SER A 117 6.41 -6.77 6.74
C SER A 117 5.05 -6.52 7.38
N VAL A 118 4.04 -7.38 7.11
CA VAL A 118 2.74 -7.31 7.80
C VAL A 118 2.91 -7.47 9.31
N ARG A 119 3.71 -8.44 9.78
CA ARG A 119 4.00 -8.63 11.21
C ARG A 119 4.68 -7.41 11.83
N ASN A 120 5.67 -6.84 11.13
CA ASN A 120 6.40 -5.65 11.59
C ASN A 120 5.46 -4.45 11.74
N ILE A 121 4.60 -4.19 10.76
CA ILE A 121 3.57 -3.15 10.85
C ILE A 121 2.62 -3.40 12.02
N CYS A 122 2.20 -4.65 12.22
CA CYS A 122 1.31 -5.02 13.33
C CYS A 122 1.94 -4.74 14.71
N THR A 123 3.26 -4.65 14.85
CA THR A 123 3.90 -4.26 16.13
C THR A 123 3.55 -2.83 16.53
N LEU A 124 3.27 -1.96 15.56
CA LEU A 124 2.91 -0.56 15.77
C LEU A 124 1.41 -0.40 16.09
N LEU A 125 0.61 -1.45 16.00
CA LEU A 125 -0.83 -1.37 16.23
C LEU A 125 -1.19 -1.77 17.67
N LYS A 126 -2.03 -0.99 18.33
CA LYS A 126 -2.57 -1.33 19.65
C LYS A 126 -3.45 -2.60 19.57
N PRO A 127 -3.55 -3.40 20.66
CA PRO A 127 -4.58 -4.42 20.76
C PRO A 127 -5.98 -3.82 20.51
N GLY A 128 -6.77 -4.46 19.66
CA GLY A 128 -8.08 -3.95 19.25
C GLY A 128 -8.06 -2.81 18.21
N GLY A 129 -6.87 -2.35 17.79
CA GLY A 129 -6.70 -1.35 16.73
C GLY A 129 -6.96 -1.90 15.32
N TYR A 130 -7.10 -0.99 14.35
CA TYR A 130 -7.47 -1.33 12.97
C TYR A 130 -6.28 -1.28 12.00
N PHE A 131 -6.19 -2.28 11.14
CA PHE A 131 -5.30 -2.28 9.98
C PHE A 131 -6.14 -2.17 8.71
N VAL A 132 -5.93 -1.09 7.97
CA VAL A 132 -6.50 -0.85 6.65
C VAL A 132 -5.40 -1.07 5.63
N LEU A 133 -5.59 -2.05 4.75
CA LEU A 133 -4.61 -2.37 3.71
C LEU A 133 -5.28 -2.32 2.35
N GLU A 134 -4.71 -1.55 1.45
CA GLU A 134 -5.07 -1.56 0.03
C GLU A 134 -3.83 -1.81 -0.82
N GLY A 135 -4.02 -2.46 -1.95
CA GLY A 135 -2.94 -2.84 -2.85
C GLY A 135 -3.45 -3.54 -4.10
N CYS A 136 -2.50 -4.05 -4.88
CA CYS A 136 -2.79 -4.81 -6.09
C CYS A 136 -2.55 -6.31 -5.87
N LEU A 137 -3.44 -7.15 -6.42
CA LEU A 137 -3.23 -8.61 -6.46
C LEU A 137 -2.51 -9.00 -7.75
N GLU A 138 -1.60 -9.96 -7.66
CA GLU A 138 -0.88 -10.57 -8.78
C GLU A 138 -0.14 -9.61 -9.73
N ILE A 139 0.02 -8.33 -9.35
CA ILE A 139 0.87 -7.36 -10.04
C ILE A 139 2.32 -7.83 -9.98
N SER A 140 3.05 -7.75 -11.10
CA SER A 140 4.47 -8.09 -11.14
C SER A 140 5.36 -6.87 -11.34
N PHE A 141 4.83 -5.76 -11.84
CA PHE A 141 5.58 -4.51 -11.95
C PHE A 141 4.67 -3.28 -12.04
N TYR A 142 5.27 -2.11 -11.77
CA TYR A 142 4.77 -0.84 -12.29
C TYR A 142 5.91 0.03 -12.81
N ARG A 143 5.59 1.03 -13.64
CA ARG A 143 6.54 2.01 -14.16
C ARG A 143 6.18 3.42 -13.76
N LEU A 144 7.21 4.21 -13.45
CA LEU A 144 7.13 5.65 -13.32
C LEU A 144 8.12 6.30 -14.28
N GLY A 145 7.60 6.95 -15.32
CA GLY A 145 8.39 7.34 -16.48
C GLY A 145 9.07 6.11 -17.11
N ASP A 146 10.39 6.14 -17.21
CA ASP A 146 11.20 5.05 -17.76
C ASP A 146 11.65 4.02 -16.71
N GLN A 147 11.45 4.32 -15.42
CA GLN A 147 11.86 3.46 -14.32
C GLN A 147 10.83 2.35 -14.10
N LEU A 148 11.30 1.10 -14.04
CA LEU A 148 10.49 -0.05 -13.66
C LEU A 148 10.76 -0.42 -12.21
N TYR A 149 9.69 -0.70 -11.49
CA TYR A 149 9.67 -1.23 -10.13
C TYR A 149 9.00 -2.59 -10.15
N GLU A 150 9.70 -3.61 -9.66
CA GLU A 150 9.13 -4.95 -9.54
C GLU A 150 8.25 -5.04 -8.29
N CYS A 151 7.18 -5.82 -8.40
CA CYS A 151 6.28 -6.12 -7.30
C CYS A 151 6.27 -7.63 -7.02
N TYR A 152 6.02 -8.01 -5.77
CA TYR A 152 5.69 -9.37 -5.42
C TYR A 152 4.22 -9.67 -5.78
N PRO A 153 3.94 -10.63 -6.68
CA PRO A 153 2.58 -10.93 -7.14
C PRO A 153 1.83 -11.75 -6.08
N ILE A 154 1.37 -11.06 -5.03
CA ILE A 154 0.63 -11.68 -3.93
C ILE A 154 -0.75 -12.18 -4.41
N LYS A 155 -1.11 -13.40 -4.02
CA LYS A 155 -2.42 -13.98 -4.29
C LYS A 155 -3.39 -13.69 -3.16
N GLU A 156 -4.68 -13.63 -3.50
CA GLU A 156 -5.75 -13.34 -2.54
C GLU A 156 -5.73 -14.27 -1.30
N ASN A 157 -5.64 -15.59 -1.53
CA ASN A 157 -5.65 -16.58 -0.45
C ASN A 157 -4.42 -16.46 0.45
N ASP A 158 -3.25 -16.20 -0.14
CA ASP A 158 -2.00 -16.05 0.60
C ASP A 158 -2.03 -14.76 1.44
N LEU A 159 -2.60 -13.68 0.90
CA LEU A 159 -2.80 -12.43 1.62
C LEU A 159 -3.73 -12.60 2.83
N GLN A 160 -4.87 -13.26 2.65
CA GLN A 160 -5.80 -13.53 3.76
C GLN A 160 -5.12 -14.36 4.87
N ASP A 161 -4.40 -15.40 4.49
CA ASP A 161 -3.66 -16.26 5.43
C ASP A 161 -2.57 -15.49 6.18
N ILE A 162 -1.81 -14.63 5.49
CA ILE A 162 -0.80 -13.75 6.12
C ILE A 162 -1.44 -12.82 7.14
N VAL A 163 -2.53 -12.13 6.77
CA VAL A 163 -3.22 -11.17 7.64
C VAL A 163 -3.73 -11.88 8.90
N GLN A 164 -4.37 -13.03 8.74
CA GLN A 164 -4.87 -13.82 9.87
C GLN A 164 -3.74 -14.33 10.78
N LYS A 165 -2.66 -14.87 10.19
CA LYS A 165 -1.49 -15.35 10.93
C LYS A 165 -0.72 -14.24 11.64
N ALA A 166 -0.89 -12.98 11.22
CA ALA A 166 -0.36 -11.82 11.92
C ALA A 166 -1.16 -11.41 13.16
N GLY A 167 -2.21 -12.15 13.52
CA GLY A 167 -3.07 -11.83 14.67
C GLY A 167 -4.09 -10.74 14.35
N LEU A 168 -4.57 -10.71 13.11
CA LEU A 168 -5.62 -9.79 12.69
C LEU A 168 -6.89 -10.58 12.31
N GLU A 169 -8.03 -10.15 12.84
CA GLU A 169 -9.35 -10.59 12.40
C GLU A 169 -9.79 -9.74 11.20
N ILE A 170 -10.04 -10.38 10.04
CA ILE A 170 -10.53 -9.69 8.85
C ILE A 170 -12.00 -9.35 9.04
N ILE A 171 -12.32 -8.05 9.06
CA ILE A 171 -13.71 -7.54 9.16
C ILE A 171 -14.33 -7.47 7.77
N SER A 172 -13.57 -6.96 6.79
CA SER A 172 -13.99 -6.82 5.41
C SER A 172 -12.80 -7.03 4.49
N MET A 173 -13.02 -7.77 3.42
CA MET A 173 -12.12 -7.84 2.27
C MET A 173 -12.96 -7.70 1.01
N LYS A 174 -12.55 -6.82 0.12
CA LYS A 174 -13.17 -6.61 -1.18
C LYS A 174 -12.08 -6.61 -2.24
N VAL A 175 -12.44 -7.10 -3.42
CA VAL A 175 -11.57 -7.13 -4.59
C VAL A 175 -12.33 -6.51 -5.76
N LEU A 176 -11.68 -5.61 -6.46
CA LEU A 176 -12.16 -5.02 -7.70
C LEU A 176 -11.26 -5.50 -8.83
N ASN A 177 -11.82 -6.30 -9.72
CA ASN A 177 -11.16 -6.69 -10.96
C ASN A 177 -11.48 -5.66 -12.04
N TYR A 178 -10.49 -5.31 -12.84
CA TYR A 178 -10.66 -4.45 -14.00
C TYR A 178 -9.75 -4.92 -15.13
N THR A 179 -10.06 -4.49 -16.36
CA THR A 179 -9.25 -4.83 -17.52
C THR A 179 -8.48 -3.56 -17.93
N PRO A 180 -7.14 -3.55 -17.79
CA PRO A 180 -6.34 -2.41 -18.21
C PRO A 180 -6.55 -2.11 -19.69
N ARG A 181 -6.53 -0.82 -20.04
CA ARG A 181 -6.51 -0.42 -21.46
C ARG A 181 -5.16 -0.81 -22.08
N PRO A 182 -5.08 -1.04 -23.40
CA PRO A 182 -3.83 -1.40 -24.07
C PRO A 182 -2.63 -0.51 -23.73
N GLU A 183 -2.85 0.79 -23.55
CA GLU A 183 -1.85 1.78 -23.17
C GLU A 183 -1.34 1.65 -21.72
N GLU A 184 -2.10 1.03 -20.82
CA GLU A 184 -1.75 0.86 -19.41
C GLU A 184 -0.79 -0.31 -19.19
N TYR A 185 -0.80 -1.34 -20.04
CA TYR A 185 0.12 -2.47 -19.95
C TYR A 185 1.60 -2.08 -20.07
N TYR A 186 1.89 -0.89 -20.62
CA TYR A 186 3.23 -0.35 -20.55
C TYR A 186 3.63 0.00 -19.11
N TYR A 187 2.69 0.56 -18.35
CA TYR A 187 2.91 1.11 -17.01
C TYR A 187 2.65 0.13 -15.88
N THR A 188 1.76 -0.85 -16.04
CA THR A 188 1.41 -1.80 -15.00
C THR A 188 0.73 -3.03 -15.61
N ASP A 189 0.90 -4.19 -15.00
CA ASP A 189 0.12 -5.39 -15.30
C ASP A 189 -0.96 -5.66 -14.25
N CYS A 190 -1.30 -4.66 -13.43
CA CYS A 190 -2.37 -4.77 -12.44
C CYS A 190 -3.74 -4.95 -13.11
N GLU A 191 -4.41 -6.05 -12.82
CA GLU A 191 -5.79 -6.33 -13.25
C GLU A 191 -6.76 -6.39 -12.06
N SER A 192 -6.25 -6.23 -10.84
CA SER A 192 -7.03 -6.41 -9.62
C SER A 192 -6.47 -5.61 -8.45
N VAL A 193 -7.34 -4.84 -7.81
CA VAL A 193 -7.04 -4.13 -6.56
C VAL A 193 -7.89 -4.68 -5.42
N PHE A 194 -7.37 -4.60 -4.21
CA PHE A 194 -8.06 -5.09 -3.02
C PHE A 194 -8.09 -4.04 -1.91
N ALA A 195 -9.09 -4.15 -1.03
CA ALA A 195 -9.19 -3.41 0.21
C ALA A 195 -9.48 -4.38 1.35
N ILE A 196 -8.66 -4.35 2.40
CA ILE A 196 -8.84 -5.11 3.64
C ILE A 196 -9.01 -4.13 4.79
N VAL A 197 -10.04 -4.36 5.60
CA VAL A 197 -10.15 -3.79 6.95
C VAL A 197 -10.09 -4.95 7.94
N ALA A 198 -9.06 -4.94 8.78
CA ALA A 198 -8.83 -5.96 9.79
C ALA A 198 -8.61 -5.34 11.16
N ARG A 199 -8.85 -6.11 12.22
CA ARG A 199 -8.70 -5.67 13.61
C ARG A 199 -7.73 -6.57 14.35
N LYS A 200 -6.81 -5.98 15.10
CA LYS A 200 -5.84 -6.73 15.89
C LYS A 200 -6.50 -7.38 17.09
N VAL A 201 -6.34 -8.71 17.20
CA VAL A 201 -6.86 -9.53 18.32
C VAL A 201 -5.82 -9.72 19.42
#